data_AF-I0UXC4-F1
#
_entry.id   AF-I0UXC4-F1
#
_cell.length_a   1.000
_cell.length_b   1.000
_cell.length_c   1.000
_cell.angle_alpha   90.00
_cell.angle_beta   90.00
_cell.angle_gamma   90.00
#
_symmetry.space_group_name_H-M   'P 1'
#
loop_
_entity.id
_entity.type
_entity.pdbx_description
1 polymer ?
#
loop_
_entity_poly.entity_id
_entity_poly.type
_entity_poly.pdbx_seq_one_letter_code
_entity_poly.pdbx_strand_id
1 'polypeptide(L)'
;MDEFAVLRELFADEPATVHELRAAWERARSLFATVHDKYESGVLRDELNRHATTANEALLLELVRETLAREGLTDDVVAAVFTAQEWDNGCFLNEHARVVRRDGARIRFDFGEAVEDVLIEEYGPVGRDAAVGVDLRSGTMTFDIDASNVFARIAATNS
;
A
#
# COMPACT_ATOMS: atom_id res chain seq x y z
N MET A 1 3.89 21.61 -23.61
CA MET A 1 4.28 21.38 -22.21
C MET A 1 4.96 20.02 -22.21
N ASP A 2 6.16 19.88 -21.65
CA ASP A 2 6.81 18.56 -21.53
C ASP A 2 6.03 17.76 -20.47
N GLU A 3 5.23 16.80 -20.91
CA GLU A 3 4.32 16.02 -20.06
C GLU A 3 5.08 15.25 -18.97
N PHE A 4 6.35 14.92 -19.24
CA PHE A 4 7.27 14.29 -18.29
C PHE A 4 7.92 15.27 -17.32
N ALA A 5 7.87 16.58 -17.59
CA ALA A 5 8.40 17.58 -16.66
C ALA A 5 7.53 17.69 -15.40
N VAL A 6 6.20 17.57 -15.54
CA VAL A 6 5.27 17.56 -14.40
C VAL A 6 5.51 16.35 -13.51
N LEU A 7 5.73 15.16 -14.11
CA LEU A 7 6.11 13.95 -13.38
C LEU A 7 7.45 14.13 -12.65
N ARG A 8 8.47 14.65 -13.35
CA ARG A 8 9.79 14.89 -12.75
C ARG A 8 9.73 15.88 -11.58
N GLU A 9 8.92 16.93 -11.67
CA GLU A 9 8.77 17.93 -10.62
C GLU A 9 7.97 17.39 -9.42
N LEU A 10 6.96 16.54 -9.66
CA LEU A 10 6.15 15.95 -8.57
C LEU A 10 6.93 14.97 -7.70
N PHE A 11 7.89 14.25 -8.29
CA PHE A 11 8.68 13.21 -7.64
C PHE A 11 10.16 13.58 -7.48
N ALA A 12 10.51 14.86 -7.62
CA ALA A 12 11.90 15.33 -7.50
C ALA A 12 12.43 15.23 -6.05
N ASP A 13 11.54 15.39 -5.07
CA ASP A 13 11.87 15.32 -3.65
C ASP A 13 11.38 13.99 -3.08
N GLU A 14 12.28 13.21 -2.47
CA GLU A 14 11.89 12.05 -1.66
C GLU A 14 11.20 12.56 -0.39
N PRO A 15 9.90 12.27 -0.18
CA PRO A 15 9.19 12.72 1.01
C PRO A 15 9.80 12.08 2.26
N ALA A 16 10.09 12.90 3.28
CA ALA A 16 10.84 12.49 4.47
C ALA A 16 9.93 12.12 5.67
N THR A 17 8.62 12.37 5.56
CA THR A 17 7.63 12.09 6.61
C THR A 17 6.33 11.50 6.03
N VAL A 18 5.55 10.79 6.86
CA VAL A 18 4.21 10.29 6.48
C VAL A 18 3.28 11.41 6.03
N HIS A 19 3.39 12.59 6.66
CA HIS A 19 2.61 13.76 6.25
C HIS A 19 2.99 14.25 4.85
N GLU A 20 4.29 14.31 4.53
CA GLU A 20 4.78 14.68 3.20
C GLU A 20 4.45 13.61 2.15
N LEU A 21 4.52 12.33 2.51
CA LEU A 21 4.08 11.21 1.67
C LEU A 21 2.59 11.35 1.33
N ARG A 22 1.73 11.60 2.34
CA ARG A 22 0.30 11.82 2.14
C ARG A 22 0.03 13.04 1.25
N ALA A 23 0.74 14.15 1.47
CA ALA A 23 0.58 15.36 0.65
C ALA A 23 1.10 15.17 -0.79
N ALA A 24 2.20 14.43 -0.98
CA ALA A 24 2.70 14.05 -2.31
C ALA A 24 1.69 13.14 -3.01
N TRP A 25 1.14 12.18 -2.28
CA TRP A 25 0.10 11.27 -2.73
C TRP A 25 -1.19 12.00 -3.15
N GLU A 26 -1.73 12.89 -2.32
CA GLU A 26 -2.93 13.68 -2.64
C GLU A 26 -2.73 14.56 -3.89
N ARG A 27 -1.53 15.13 -4.06
CA ARG A 27 -1.14 15.89 -5.26
C ARG A 27 -1.11 14.99 -6.50
N ALA A 28 -0.48 13.81 -6.41
CA ALA A 28 -0.44 12.83 -7.49
C ALA A 28 -1.85 12.39 -7.91
N ARG A 29 -2.72 12.13 -6.94
CA ARG A 29 -4.13 11.77 -7.16
C ARG A 29 -4.92 12.87 -7.86
N SER A 30 -4.80 14.12 -7.39
CA SER A 30 -5.49 15.26 -8.02
C SER A 30 -5.03 15.49 -9.46
N LEU A 31 -3.74 15.29 -9.73
CA LEU A 31 -3.20 15.37 -11.08
C LEU A 31 -3.73 14.22 -11.94
N PHE A 32 -3.75 12.99 -11.43
CA PHE A 32 -4.28 11.83 -12.13
C PHE A 32 -5.74 12.03 -12.56
N ALA A 33 -6.61 12.50 -11.67
CA ALA A 33 -8.01 12.79 -11.98
C ALA A 33 -8.16 13.85 -13.10
N THR A 34 -7.24 14.82 -13.15
CA THR A 34 -7.26 15.91 -14.16
C THR A 34 -6.69 15.47 -15.51
N VAL A 35 -5.69 14.57 -15.49
CA VAL A 35 -4.98 14.08 -16.69
C VAL A 35 -5.72 12.91 -17.33
N HIS A 36 -6.34 12.03 -16.54
CA HIS A 36 -7.14 10.89 -17.03
C HIS A 36 -8.32 11.34 -17.91
N ASP A 37 -8.87 12.53 -17.67
CA ASP A 37 -9.96 13.12 -18.47
C ASP A 37 -9.49 13.73 -19.80
N LYS A 38 -8.17 13.97 -19.97
CA LYS A 38 -7.62 14.74 -21.09
C LYS A 38 -6.68 13.99 -22.03
N TYR A 39 -6.13 12.85 -21.63
CA TYR A 39 -5.04 12.20 -22.37
C TYR A 39 -5.37 10.75 -22.77
N GLU A 40 -5.46 10.50 -24.09
CA GLU A 40 -5.69 9.18 -24.69
C GLU A 40 -4.41 8.32 -24.80
N SER A 41 -3.23 8.87 -24.51
CA SER A 41 -1.94 8.17 -24.66
C SER A 41 -1.73 7.12 -23.57
N GLY A 42 -1.75 5.84 -23.96
CA GLY A 42 -1.56 4.71 -23.03
C GLY A 42 -0.22 4.73 -22.27
N VAL A 43 0.86 5.26 -22.86
CA VAL A 43 2.19 5.26 -22.23
C VAL A 43 2.25 6.18 -21.01
N LEU A 44 1.75 7.41 -21.15
CA LEU A 44 1.74 8.38 -20.04
C LEU A 44 0.81 7.91 -18.92
N ARG A 45 -0.33 7.29 -19.27
CA ARG A 45 -1.24 6.68 -18.31
C ARG A 45 -0.57 5.55 -17.52
N ASP A 46 0.15 4.67 -18.20
CA ASP A 46 0.83 3.53 -17.57
C ASP A 46 1.99 3.99 -16.65
N GLU A 47 2.68 5.07 -17.01
CA GLU A 47 3.71 5.67 -16.15
C GLU A 47 3.11 6.37 -14.93
N LEU A 48 2.04 7.15 -15.12
CA LEU A 48 1.31 7.77 -14.02
C LEU A 48 0.77 6.73 -13.03
N ASN A 49 0.17 5.64 -13.55
CA ASN A 49 -0.28 4.52 -12.73
C ASN A 49 0.87 3.90 -11.93
N ARG A 50 2.02 3.65 -12.58
CA ARG A 50 3.18 3.09 -11.90
C ARG A 50 3.67 3.98 -10.77
N HIS A 51 3.76 5.29 -11.01
CA HIS A 51 4.17 6.25 -9.99
C HIS A 51 3.17 6.35 -8.84
N ALA A 52 1.86 6.32 -9.14
CA ALA A 52 0.82 6.31 -8.12
C ALA A 52 0.89 5.05 -7.25
N THR A 53 1.02 3.86 -7.86
CA THR A 53 1.22 2.59 -7.13
C THR A 53 2.45 2.65 -6.24
N THR A 54 3.61 3.09 -6.75
CA THR A 54 4.83 3.21 -5.93
C THR A 54 4.65 4.17 -4.76
N ALA A 55 3.94 5.29 -4.95
CA ALA A 55 3.64 6.22 -3.86
C ALA A 55 2.68 5.61 -2.82
N ASN A 56 1.66 4.86 -3.26
CA ASN A 56 0.72 4.15 -2.40
C ASN A 56 1.44 3.09 -1.55
N GLU A 57 2.32 2.31 -2.18
CA GLU A 57 3.12 1.30 -1.49
C GLU A 57 4.05 1.95 -0.46
N ALA A 58 4.72 3.06 -0.79
CA ALA A 58 5.56 3.78 0.16
C ALA A 58 4.74 4.34 1.34
N LEU A 59 3.58 4.94 1.06
CA LEU A 59 2.69 5.47 2.09
C LEU A 59 2.16 4.37 3.02
N LEU A 60 1.67 3.26 2.46
CA LEU A 60 1.16 2.14 3.25
C LEU A 60 2.28 1.51 4.11
N LEU A 61 3.51 1.38 3.59
CA LEU A 61 4.64 0.89 4.39
C LEU A 61 4.91 1.79 5.60
N GLU A 62 4.95 3.11 5.38
CA GLU A 62 5.24 4.06 6.45
C GLU A 62 4.08 4.19 7.46
N LEU A 63 2.82 4.13 7.02
CA LEU A 63 1.66 4.09 7.91
C LEU A 63 1.69 2.85 8.83
N VAL A 64 2.07 1.70 8.28
CA VAL A 64 2.23 0.46 9.07
C VAL A 64 3.35 0.62 10.09
N ARG A 65 4.52 1.13 9.67
CA ARG A 65 5.67 1.35 10.56
C ARG A 65 5.36 2.34 11.67
N GLU A 66 4.77 3.49 11.34
CA GLU A 66 4.42 4.52 12.31
C GLU A 66 3.42 4.00 13.34
N THR A 67 2.39 3.27 12.89
CA THR A 67 1.37 2.71 13.78
C THR A 67 1.96 1.67 14.72
N LEU A 68 2.77 0.74 14.22
CA LEU A 68 3.44 -0.25 15.07
C LEU A 68 4.43 0.39 16.05
N ALA A 69 5.14 1.44 15.63
CA ALA A 69 6.07 2.19 16.49
C ALA A 69 5.33 2.91 17.63
N ARG A 70 4.19 3.53 17.32
CA ARG A 70 3.33 4.20 18.32
C ARG A 70 2.84 3.24 19.40
N GLU A 71 2.60 1.99 19.02
CA GLU A 71 2.09 0.93 19.89
C GLU A 71 3.21 0.09 20.54
N GLY A 72 4.48 0.37 20.21
CA GLY A 72 5.64 -0.34 20.77
C GLY A 72 5.83 -1.78 20.29
N LEU A 73 5.37 -2.10 19.07
CA LEU A 73 5.38 -3.45 18.46
C LEU A 73 6.45 -3.63 17.37
N THR A 74 7.48 -2.79 17.31
CA THR A 74 8.41 -2.77 16.16
C THR A 74 9.44 -3.89 16.15
N ASP A 75 9.88 -4.37 17.31
CA ASP A 75 11.11 -5.18 17.41
C ASP A 75 10.91 -6.66 17.06
N ASP A 76 9.67 -7.12 17.15
CA ASP A 76 9.25 -8.50 17.02
C ASP A 76 8.32 -8.74 15.83
N VAL A 77 7.77 -7.70 15.21
CA VAL A 77 6.94 -7.80 14.01
C VAL A 77 7.79 -7.83 12.75
N VAL A 78 7.49 -8.77 11.86
CA VAL A 78 8.20 -8.93 10.57
C VAL A 78 7.31 -8.60 9.37
N ALA A 79 6.00 -8.68 9.50
CA ALA A 79 5.07 -8.31 8.43
C ALA A 79 3.67 -7.96 8.95
N ALA A 80 2.91 -7.24 8.15
CA ALA A 80 1.47 -7.07 8.30
C ALA A 80 0.76 -7.63 7.05
N VAL A 81 -0.27 -8.47 7.23
CA VAL A 81 -1.05 -9.03 6.11
C VAL A 81 -2.50 -8.61 6.21
N PHE A 82 -2.91 -7.76 5.28
CA PHE A 82 -4.28 -7.26 5.12
C PHE A 82 -5.05 -8.22 4.22
N THR A 83 -6.20 -8.69 4.67
CA THR A 83 -7.03 -9.64 3.93
C THR A 83 -8.34 -9.02 3.56
N ALA A 84 -8.90 -9.41 2.42
CA ALA A 84 -10.19 -8.90 2.00
C ALA A 84 -11.30 -9.29 2.99
N GLN A 85 -12.25 -8.37 3.17
CA GLN A 85 -13.48 -8.58 3.91
C GLN A 85 -14.66 -8.25 3.00
N GLU A 86 -15.75 -8.98 3.17
CA GLU A 86 -16.99 -8.76 2.43
C GLU A 86 -17.76 -7.58 3.04
N TRP A 87 -18.19 -6.68 2.15
CA TRP A 87 -19.05 -5.52 2.39
C TRP A 87 -20.24 -5.59 1.43
N ASP A 88 -21.22 -4.70 1.62
CA ASP A 88 -22.46 -4.68 0.83
C ASP A 88 -22.23 -4.58 -0.69
N ASN A 89 -21.10 -4.00 -1.12
CA ASN A 89 -20.79 -3.75 -2.53
C ASN A 89 -19.61 -4.58 -3.08
N GLY A 90 -19.18 -5.62 -2.37
CA GLY A 90 -18.07 -6.48 -2.80
C GLY A 90 -17.07 -6.78 -1.68
N CYS A 91 -15.93 -7.37 -2.05
CA CYS A 91 -14.84 -7.62 -1.11
C CYS A 91 -13.74 -6.57 -1.27
N PHE A 92 -13.31 -5.99 -0.16
CA PHE A 92 -12.27 -4.96 -0.12
C PHE A 92 -11.21 -5.35 0.91
N LEU A 93 -9.95 -5.03 0.63
CA LEU A 93 -8.91 -5.04 1.65
C LEU A 93 -9.28 -3.99 2.71
N ASN A 94 -9.03 -4.29 3.98
CA ASN A 94 -9.38 -3.45 5.13
C ASN A 94 -8.17 -3.25 6.05
N GLU A 95 -8.30 -2.32 6.99
CA GLU A 95 -7.32 -1.91 7.99
C GLU A 95 -6.96 -2.98 9.03
N HIS A 96 -7.75 -4.06 9.14
CA HIS A 96 -7.45 -5.13 10.08
C HIS A 96 -6.46 -6.13 9.49
N ALA A 97 -5.20 -6.04 9.91
CA ALA A 97 -4.16 -6.96 9.48
C ALA A 97 -3.98 -8.15 10.43
N ARG A 98 -3.46 -9.24 9.87
CA ARG A 98 -2.71 -10.24 10.65
C ARG A 98 -1.25 -9.81 10.69
N VAL A 99 -0.83 -9.31 11.83
CA VAL A 99 0.57 -8.98 12.14
C VAL A 99 1.32 -10.28 12.43
N VAL A 100 2.38 -10.52 11.66
CA VAL A 100 3.25 -11.70 11.77
C VAL A 100 4.46 -11.32 12.60
N ARG A 101 4.66 -12.03 13.70
CA ARG A 101 5.82 -11.89 14.58
C ARG A 101 6.97 -12.78 14.12
N ARG A 102 8.18 -12.49 14.59
CA ARG A 102 9.42 -13.22 14.27
C ARG A 102 9.37 -14.69 14.71
N ASP A 103 8.61 -15.01 15.76
CA ASP A 103 8.37 -16.37 16.24
C ASP A 103 7.31 -17.13 15.39
N GLY A 104 6.75 -16.48 14.36
CA GLY A 104 5.70 -17.03 13.50
C GLY A 104 4.29 -16.85 14.06
N ALA A 105 4.12 -16.33 15.28
CA ALA A 105 2.82 -16.01 15.84
C ALA A 105 2.12 -14.94 15.00
N ARG A 106 0.79 -15.02 14.93
CA ARG A 106 -0.04 -14.11 14.16
C ARG A 106 -1.08 -13.49 15.08
N ILE A 107 -1.10 -12.17 15.16
CA ILE A 107 -2.07 -11.41 15.95
C ILE A 107 -2.90 -10.55 15.02
N ARG A 108 -4.19 -10.40 15.32
CA ARG A 108 -5.04 -9.43 14.62
C ARG A 108 -4.74 -8.06 15.20
N PHE A 109 -4.55 -7.07 14.33
CA PHE A 109 -4.24 -5.71 14.71
C PHE A 109 -4.99 -4.73 13.80
N ASP A 110 -5.40 -3.59 14.35
CA ASP A 110 -6.16 -2.57 13.65
C ASP A 110 -5.24 -1.38 13.34
N PHE A 111 -5.03 -1.10 12.05
CA PHE A 111 -4.19 0.01 11.59
C PHE A 111 -4.95 1.32 11.37
N GLY A 112 -6.29 1.30 11.50
CA GLY A 112 -7.16 2.46 11.33
C GLY A 112 -7.42 2.87 9.88
N GLU A 113 -8.38 3.78 9.75
CA GLU A 113 -8.99 4.25 8.48
C GLU A 113 -7.98 4.71 7.43
N ALA A 114 -6.89 5.37 7.83
CA ALA A 114 -5.88 5.85 6.88
C ALA A 114 -5.21 4.71 6.08
N VAL A 115 -5.12 3.50 6.64
CA VAL A 115 -4.63 2.32 5.93
C VAL A 115 -5.71 1.73 5.02
N GLU A 116 -6.96 1.70 5.49
CA GLU A 116 -8.10 1.26 4.66
C GLU A 116 -8.24 2.11 3.39
N ASP A 117 -8.17 3.44 3.52
CA ASP A 117 -8.24 4.38 2.39
C ASP A 117 -7.21 4.01 1.30
N VAL A 118 -5.94 3.85 1.69
CA VAL A 118 -4.85 3.53 0.74
C VAL A 118 -5.06 2.15 0.10
N LEU A 119 -5.54 1.17 0.86
CA LEU A 119 -5.81 -0.18 0.35
C LEU A 119 -6.97 -0.19 -0.67
N ILE A 120 -8.06 0.52 -0.37
CA ILE A 120 -9.22 0.62 -1.27
C ILE A 120 -8.84 1.39 -2.53
N GLU A 121 -8.07 2.46 -2.41
CA GLU A 121 -7.66 3.27 -3.56
C GLU A 121 -6.66 2.54 -4.47
N GLU A 122 -5.73 1.77 -3.92
CA GLU A 122 -4.76 1.01 -4.73
C GLU A 122 -5.37 -0.23 -5.40
N TYR A 123 -6.14 -1.02 -4.65
CA TYR A 123 -6.57 -2.35 -5.11
C TYR A 123 -8.03 -2.40 -5.53
N GLY A 124 -8.85 -1.45 -5.08
CA GLY A 124 -10.29 -1.43 -5.36
C GLY A 124 -11.01 -2.70 -4.87
N PRO A 125 -12.11 -3.08 -5.53
CA PRO A 125 -12.79 -4.34 -5.28
C PRO A 125 -11.90 -5.53 -5.68
N VAL A 126 -11.75 -6.48 -4.77
CA VAL A 126 -10.92 -7.68 -4.96
C VAL A 126 -11.72 -8.97 -4.70
N GLY A 127 -11.10 -10.12 -4.93
CA GLY A 127 -11.66 -11.41 -4.55
C GLY A 127 -11.68 -11.60 -3.03
N ARG A 128 -12.60 -12.43 -2.53
CA ARG A 128 -12.77 -12.72 -1.10
C ARG A 128 -11.49 -13.19 -0.40
N ASP A 129 -10.65 -13.94 -1.12
CA ASP A 129 -9.43 -14.53 -0.58
C ASP A 129 -8.19 -13.67 -0.83
N ALA A 130 -8.35 -12.49 -1.45
CA ALA A 130 -7.22 -11.62 -1.76
C ALA A 130 -6.56 -11.05 -0.50
N ALA A 131 -5.26 -10.80 -0.60
CA ALA A 131 -4.49 -10.19 0.47
C ALA A 131 -3.31 -9.36 -0.04
N VAL A 132 -2.88 -8.42 0.80
CA VAL A 132 -1.63 -7.66 0.66
C VAL A 132 -0.78 -7.92 1.89
N GLY A 133 0.46 -8.33 1.66
CA GLY A 133 1.49 -8.45 2.68
C GLY A 133 2.47 -7.30 2.60
N VAL A 134 2.70 -6.61 3.71
CA VAL A 134 3.75 -5.62 3.89
C VAL A 134 4.87 -6.29 4.70
N ASP A 135 5.99 -6.60 4.05
CA ASP A 135 7.17 -7.18 4.70
C ASP A 135 8.04 -6.05 5.27
N LEU A 136 8.12 -5.95 6.59
CA LEU A 136 8.83 -4.88 7.27
C LEU A 136 10.35 -5.04 7.23
N ARG A 137 10.84 -6.25 6.94
CA ARG A 137 12.28 -6.55 6.86
C ARG A 137 12.88 -6.03 5.56
N SER A 138 12.19 -6.27 4.44
CA SER A 138 12.63 -5.86 3.11
C SER A 138 12.01 -4.53 2.68
N GLY A 139 10.93 -4.09 3.32
CA GLY A 139 10.14 -2.94 2.88
C GLY A 139 9.32 -3.22 1.60
N THR A 140 9.12 -4.49 1.25
CA THR A 140 8.43 -4.87 0.01
C THR A 140 6.97 -5.23 0.26
N MET A 141 6.11 -4.92 -0.71
CA MET A 141 4.73 -5.34 -0.72
C MET A 141 4.50 -6.56 -1.61
N THR A 142 3.48 -7.34 -1.29
CA THR A 142 3.10 -8.51 -2.06
C THR A 142 1.59 -8.66 -2.07
N PHE A 143 0.98 -8.50 -3.24
CA PHE A 143 -0.42 -8.79 -3.47
C PHE A 143 -0.59 -10.20 -4.05
N ASP A 144 -1.66 -10.88 -3.65
CA ASP A 144 -2.12 -12.10 -4.28
C ASP A 144 -3.64 -12.25 -4.10
N ILE A 145 -4.30 -12.94 -5.03
CA ILE A 145 -5.74 -13.25 -4.93
C ILE A 145 -6.03 -14.40 -3.96
N ASP A 146 -4.98 -15.08 -3.48
CA ASP A 146 -5.04 -16.08 -2.41
C ASP A 146 -4.08 -15.68 -1.27
N ALA A 147 -4.66 -15.35 -0.11
CA ALA A 147 -3.94 -14.97 1.10
C ALA A 147 -2.88 -15.99 1.52
N SER A 148 -3.08 -17.28 1.23
CA SER A 148 -2.13 -18.34 1.54
C SER A 148 -0.79 -18.13 0.84
N ASN A 149 -0.81 -17.65 -0.41
CA ASN A 149 0.40 -17.33 -1.17
C ASN A 149 1.16 -16.17 -0.56
N VAL A 150 0.46 -15.14 -0.07
CA VAL A 150 1.08 -14.00 0.62
C VAL A 150 1.79 -14.46 1.89
N PHE A 151 1.12 -15.26 2.72
CA PHE A 151 1.75 -15.82 3.93
C PHE A 151 2.94 -16.73 3.61
N ALA A 152 2.84 -17.55 2.56
CA ALA A 152 3.94 -18.42 2.14
C ALA A 152 5.17 -17.62 1.70
N ARG A 153 4.99 -16.53 0.94
CA ARG A 153 6.08 -15.64 0.50
C ARG A 153 6.74 -14.94 1.68
N ILE A 154 5.96 -14.40 2.62
CA ILE A 154 6.48 -13.78 3.85
C ILE A 154 7.31 -14.77 4.68
N ALA A 155 6.83 -16.01 4.80
CA ALA A 155 7.54 -17.06 5.53
C ALA A 155 8.85 -17.45 4.82
N ALA A 156 8.86 -17.50 3.49
CA ALA A 156 10.03 -17.87 2.68
C ALA A 156 11.19 -16.86 2.78
N THR A 157 10.93 -15.57 3.03
CA THR A 157 11.99 -14.57 3.26
C THR A 157 12.87 -14.86 4.48
N ASN A 158 12.50 -15.82 5.36
CA ASN A 158 13.32 -16.28 6.49
C ASN A 158 14.17 -17.53 6.21
N SER A 159 14.09 -18.12 5.02
CA SER A 159 14.84 -19.34 4.63
C SER A 159 16.13 -18.96 3.90
#